data_AF-A0A0B8QVS1-F1
#
_entry.id   AF-A0A0B8QVS1-F1
#
_cell.length_a   1.000
_cell.length_b   1.000
_cell.length_c   1.000
_cell.angle_alpha   90.00
_cell.angle_beta   90.00
_cell.angle_gamma   90.00
#
_symmetry.space_group_name_H-M   'P 1'
#
loop_
_entity.id
_entity.type
_entity.pdbx_description
1 polymer ?
#
loop_
_entity_poly.entity_id
_entity_poly.type
_entity_poly.pdbx_seq_one_letter_code
_entity_poly.pdbx_strand_id
1 'polypeptide(L)' 'MALNETNLIWVDLEMTGLDPETHKIIEIASIVTDSELNILLKGLLLLSINQNLN' A
#
# COMPACT_ATOMS: atom_id res chain seq x y z
N MET A 1 6.08 -15.66 -13.91
CA MET A 1 6.61 -14.28 -13.91
C MET A 1 7.97 -14.33 -13.25
N ALA A 2 9.03 -13.89 -13.92
CA ALA A 2 10.38 -13.93 -13.35
C ALA A 2 10.52 -12.83 -12.29
N LEU A 3 11.02 -13.18 -11.10
CA LEU A 3 11.48 -12.17 -10.15
C LEU A 3 12.72 -11.50 -10.76
N ASN A 4 12.63 -10.19 -10.94
CA ASN A 4 13.79 -9.36 -11.28
C ASN A 4 14.17 -8.57 -10.02
N GLU A 5 15.42 -8.72 -9.58
CA GLU A 5 15.95 -8.09 -8.36
C GLU A 5 15.99 -6.56 -8.46
N THR A 6 15.90 -5.99 -9.66
CA THR A 6 15.89 -4.53 -9.88
C THR A 6 14.48 -3.92 -9.88
N ASN A 7 13.43 -4.74 -9.75
CA ASN A 7 12.07 -4.22 -9.66
C ASN A 7 11.88 -3.43 -8.36
N LEU A 8 11.13 -2.34 -8.43
CA LEU A 8 10.82 -1.49 -7.30
C LEU A 8 9.39 -1.73 -6.83
N ILE A 9 9.21 -1.84 -5.52
CA ILE A 9 7.90 -1.93 -4.89
C ILE A 9 7.61 -0.58 -4.25
N TRP A 10 6.58 0.09 -4.75
CA TRP A 10 6.02 1.31 -4.19
C TRP A 10 4.87 0.93 -3.27
N VAL A 11 4.81 1.55 -2.10
CA VAL A 11 3.73 1.32 -1.12
C VAL A 11 3.27 2.68 -0.60
N ASP A 12 1.95 2.83 -0.52
CA ASP A 12 1.29 3.96 0.11
C ASP A 12 0.22 3.43 1.07
N LEU A 13 0.06 4.11 2.21
CA LEU A 13 -0.82 3.68 3.30
C LEU A 13 -1.67 4.85 3.75
N GLU A 14 -2.96 4.59 3.94
CA GLU A 14 -3.85 5.50 4.65
C GLU A 14 -4.12 4.94 6.05
N MET A 15 -4.12 5.81 7.05
CA MET A 15 -4.28 5.43 8.46
C MET A 15 -5.33 6.31 9.13
N THR A 16 -5.90 5.82 10.23
CA THR A 16 -6.81 6.63 11.06
C THR A 16 -6.11 7.78 11.79
N GLY A 17 -4.77 7.80 11.82
CA GLY A 17 -3.96 8.85 12.42
C GLY A 17 -2.47 8.48 12.44
N LEU A 18 -1.66 9.28 13.14
CA LEU A 18 -0.20 9.25 13.02
C LEU A 18 0.52 8.36 14.04
N ASP A 19 -0.15 7.93 15.11
CA ASP A 19 0.43 7.07 16.13
C ASP A 19 0.12 5.59 15.84
N PRO A 20 1.11 4.74 15.48
CA PRO A 20 0.90 3.35 15.10
C PRO A 20 0.37 2.45 16.21
N GLU A 21 0.59 2.79 17.48
CA GLU A 21 0.12 1.99 18.62
C GLU A 21 -1.41 2.07 18.75
N THR A 22 -1.97 3.24 18.46
CA THR A 22 -3.39 3.55 18.65
C THR A 22 -4.18 3.51 17.35
N HIS A 23 -3.59 3.94 16.24
CA HIS A 23 -4.24 4.03 14.95
C HIS A 23 -4.10 2.75 14.13
N LYS A 24 -4.90 2.63 13.07
CA LYS A 24 -4.96 1.46 12.19
C LYS A 24 -4.86 1.87 10.73
N ILE A 25 -4.29 0.98 9.92
CA ILE A 25 -4.27 1.10 8.46
C ILE A 25 -5.69 0.86 7.93
N ILE A 26 -6.13 1.72 7.01
CA ILE A 26 -7.48 1.69 6.41
C ILE A 26 -7.41 1.28 4.94
N GLU A 27 -6.30 1.62 4.27
CA GLU A 27 -6.06 1.31 2.87
C GLU A 27 -4.57 1.07 2.63
N ILE A 28 -4.27 0.16 1.70
CA ILE A 28 -2.93 -0.10 1.20
C ILE A 28 -2.97 -0.05 -0.32
N ALA A 29 -2.18 0.83 -0.91
CA ALA A 29 -1.91 0.84 -2.34
C ALA A 29 -0.46 0.42 -2.58
N SER A 30 -0.25 -0.39 -3.63
CA SER A 30 1.07 -0.85 -4.04
C SER A 30 1.20 -0.86 -5.55
N ILE A 31 2.40 -0.56 -6.04
CA ILE A 31 2.74 -0.63 -7.45
C ILE A 31 4.11 -1.30 -7.57
N VAL A 32 4.24 -2.21 -8.53
CA VAL A 32 5.54 -2.74 -8.92
C VAL A 32 5.96 -2.09 -10.22
N THR A 33 7.14 -1.50 -10.24
CA THR A 33 7.76 -0.97 -11.46
C THR A 33 9.08 -1.68 -11.76
N ASP A 34 9.57 -1.57 -12.99
CA ASP A 34 10.98 -1.83 -13.27
C ASP A 34 11.85 -0.64 -12.82
N SER A 35 13.16 -0.72 -13.10
CA SER A 35 14.14 0.33 -12.76
C SER A 35 13.97 1.61 -13.59
N GLU A 36 13.24 1.56 -14.70
CA GLU A 36 12.92 2.72 -15.55
C GLU A 36 11.54 3.32 -15.22
N LEU A 37 10.92 2.87 -14.11
CA LEU A 37 9.61 3.29 -13.63
C LEU A 37 8.43 2.88 -14.51
N ASN A 38 8.61 1.90 -15.42
CA ASN A 38 7.49 1.33 -16.16
C ASN A 38 6.66 0.45 -15.22
N ILE A 39 5.32 0.60 -15.25
CA ILE A 39 4.41 -0.12 -14.36
C ILE A 39 4.28 -1.59 -14.80
N LEU A 40 4.61 -2.50 -13.90
CA LEU A 40 4.49 -3.96 -14.10
C LEU A 40 3.21 -4.51 -13.47
N LEU A 41 2.82 -4.00 -12.30
CA LEU A 41 1.64 -4.46 -11.56
C LEU A 41 1.10 -3.34 -10.64
N LYS A 42 -0.22 -3.33 -10.42
CA LYS A 42 -0.87 -2.49 -9.41
C LYS A 42 -1.65 -3.37 -8.43
N GLY A 43 -1.54 -3.09 -7.15
CA GLY A 43 -2.28 -3.77 -6.08
C GLY A 43 -2.99 -2.76 -5.20
N LEU A 44 -4.29 -2.91 -5.01
CA LEU A 44 -5.10 -2.08 -4.11
C LEU A 44 -5.84 -2.99 -3.13
N LEU A 45 -5.71 -2.71 -1.84
CA LEU A 45 -6.42 -3.41 -0.77
C LEU A 45 -7.12 -2.40 0.14
N LEU A 46 -8.44 -2.48 0.17
CA LEU A 46 -9.29 -1.68 1.06
C LEU A 46 -9.69 -2.53 2.27
N LEU A 47 -9.42 -2.01 3.47
CA LEU A 47 -9.84 -2.64 4.72
C LEU A 47 -11.14 -1.99 5.20
N SER A 48 -12.22 -2.77 5.24
CA SER A 48 -13.48 -2.32 5.84
C SER A 48 -13.35 -2.34 7.36
N ILE A 49 -13.16 -1.16 7.95
CA ILE A 49 -13.18 -0.95 9.40
C ILE A 49 -14.42 -0.14 9.75
N ASN A 50 -15.22 -0.66 10.69
CA ASN A 50 -16.41 0.02 11.20
C ASN A 50 -15.95 1.19 12.07
N GLN A 51 -15.70 2.34 11.44
CA GLN A 51 -15.34 3.58 12.11
C GLN A 51 -16.58 4.08 12.85
N ASN A 52 -16.79 3.61 14.08
CA ASN A 52 -17.69 4.28 15.01
C ASN A 52 -17.05 5.62 15.36
N LEU A 53 -17.34 6.62 14.52
CA LEU A 53 -17.09 8.03 14.80
C LEU A 53 -18.00 8.40 15.97
N ASN A 54 -17.42 8.46 17.18
CA ASN A 54 -18.04 9.10 18.34
C ASN A 54 -17.95 10.63 18.20
#